data_AF-A0A819TIL1-F1
#
_entry.id   AF-A0A819TIL1-F1
#
_cell.length_a   1.000
_cell.length_b   1.000
_cell.length_c   1.000
_cell.angle_alpha   90.00
_cell.angle_beta   90.00
_cell.angle_gamma   90.00
#
_symmetry.space_group_name_H-M   'P 1'
#
loop_
_entity.id
_entity.type
_entity.pdbx_description
1 polymer ?
#
loop_
_entity_poly.entity_id
_entity_poly.type
_entity_poly.pdbx_seq_one_letter_code
_entity_poly.pdbx_strand_id
1 'polypeptide(L)'
;MPRSSFDIELRSIIEKFQLQIPLKILREIQLTTGLIQADGLQSNYESNWIYRVNQTGTGFDVRTDVSIIPRQFGNCNCRTSSNCRQLSSMRSKNGTVLFIIPGFYVGCLSGQALIQSTMECFYNQSCIDQIQSHIYYQQVPLNVTPLIILESSRYPPETAIEEMLKNLFVEQWDSQTYFEQYYHQCQPTYCQYQYIQRYSVSSITKLTGLVGGLNLAFRLTTPILITSFLHIKRKLFKTKNIVIPMEDIVP
;
A
#
# COMPACT_ATOMS: atom_id res chain seq x y z
N MET A 1 11.58 -34.68 -2.13
CA MET A 1 10.19 -34.59 -1.63
C MET A 1 9.33 -35.55 -2.45
N PRO A 2 8.43 -36.36 -1.87
CA PRO A 2 7.56 -37.25 -2.64
C PRO A 2 6.57 -36.44 -3.50
N ARG A 3 6.31 -36.87 -4.74
CA ARG A 3 5.41 -36.19 -5.69
C ARG A 3 4.02 -35.93 -5.08
N SER A 4 3.46 -36.90 -4.36
CA SER A 4 2.17 -36.76 -3.66
C SER A 4 2.17 -35.68 -2.59
N SER A 5 3.27 -35.49 -1.87
CA SER A 5 3.39 -34.44 -0.84
C SER A 5 3.43 -33.05 -1.46
N PHE A 6 4.07 -32.93 -2.62
CA PHE A 6 4.16 -31.68 -3.36
C PHE A 6 2.80 -31.27 -3.94
N ASP A 7 2.08 -32.23 -4.54
CA ASP A 7 0.75 -31.96 -5.11
C ASP A 7 -0.27 -31.51 -4.05
N ILE A 8 -0.18 -32.05 -2.83
CA ILE A 8 -1.02 -31.63 -1.69
C ILE A 8 -0.69 -30.20 -1.27
N GLU A 9 0.60 -29.88 -1.12
CA GLU A 9 1.04 -28.54 -0.72
C GLU A 9 0.65 -27.49 -1.75
N LEU A 10 0.81 -27.80 -3.04
CA LEU A 10 0.40 -26.94 -4.15
C LEU A 10 -1.11 -26.66 -4.12
N ARG A 11 -1.94 -27.70 -3.99
CA ARG A 11 -3.41 -27.54 -3.91
C ARG A 11 -3.79 -26.67 -2.73
N SER A 12 -3.18 -26.89 -1.57
CA SER A 12 -3.42 -26.07 -0.38
C SER A 12 -3.05 -24.59 -0.59
N ILE A 13 -1.93 -24.31 -1.28
CA ILE A 13 -1.55 -22.93 -1.63
C ILE A 13 -2.57 -22.28 -2.57
N ILE A 14 -3.02 -23.00 -3.60
CA ILE A 14 -4.02 -22.50 -4.57
C ILE A 14 -5.36 -22.23 -3.88
N GLU A 15 -5.86 -23.17 -3.08
CA GLU A 15 -7.11 -22.99 -2.32
C GLU A 15 -7.02 -21.79 -1.37
N LYS A 16 -5.88 -21.66 -0.68
CA LYS A 16 -5.63 -20.51 0.20
C LYS A 16 -5.59 -19.21 -0.58
N PHE A 17 -4.97 -19.19 -1.77
CA PHE A 17 -4.95 -18.04 -2.66
C PHE A 17 -6.37 -17.64 -3.06
N GLN A 18 -7.16 -18.59 -3.55
CA GLN A 18 -8.54 -18.38 -3.99
C GLN A 18 -9.44 -17.82 -2.88
N LEU A 19 -9.26 -18.29 -1.63
CA LEU A 19 -10.09 -17.87 -0.51
C LEU A 19 -9.63 -16.56 0.15
N GLN A 20 -8.31 -16.34 0.26
CA GLN A 20 -7.79 -15.26 1.11
C GLN A 20 -7.45 -13.99 0.36
N ILE A 21 -6.95 -14.09 -0.88
CA ILE A 21 -6.50 -12.91 -1.64
C ILE A 21 -7.65 -11.94 -1.95
N PRO A 22 -8.83 -12.39 -2.42
CA PRO A 22 -9.93 -11.45 -2.69
C PRO A 22 -10.34 -10.68 -1.43
N LEU A 23 -10.45 -11.38 -0.29
CA LEU A 23 -10.79 -10.78 0.99
C LEU A 23 -9.75 -9.77 1.46
N LYS A 24 -8.47 -10.08 1.28
CA LYS A 24 -7.37 -9.18 1.64
C LYS A 24 -7.42 -7.90 0.82
N ILE A 25 -7.59 -8.00 -0.50
CA ILE A 25 -7.68 -6.84 -1.40
C ILE A 25 -8.86 -5.95 -1.00
N LEU A 26 -10.04 -6.53 -0.78
CA LEU A 26 -11.22 -5.76 -0.37
C LEU A 26 -11.03 -5.04 0.96
N ARG A 27 -10.40 -5.71 1.95
CA ARG A 27 -10.06 -5.08 3.23
C ARG A 27 -9.07 -3.93 3.08
N GLU A 28 -8.05 -4.11 2.26
CA GLU A 28 -7.06 -3.05 2.01
C GLU A 28 -7.73 -1.83 1.36
N ILE A 29 -8.58 -2.04 0.36
CA ILE A 29 -9.36 -0.95 -0.27
C ILE A 29 -10.26 -0.26 0.77
N GLN A 30 -11.00 -1.00 1.59
CA GLN A 30 -11.85 -0.42 2.64
C GLN A 30 -11.05 0.38 3.66
N LEU A 31 -9.88 -0.11 4.05
CA LEU A 31 -9.01 0.59 4.99
C LEU A 31 -8.44 1.88 4.37
N THR A 32 -7.94 1.81 3.14
CA THR A 32 -7.42 2.99 2.42
C THR A 32 -8.51 4.03 2.19
N THR A 33 -9.70 3.63 1.74
CA THR A 33 -10.83 4.56 1.53
C THR A 33 -11.31 5.19 2.84
N GLY A 34 -11.34 4.43 3.93
CA GLY A 34 -11.64 4.95 5.27
C GLY A 34 -10.63 5.99 5.76
N LEU A 35 -9.33 5.76 5.54
CA LEU A 35 -8.27 6.72 5.88
C LEU A 35 -8.40 8.00 5.05
N ILE A 36 -8.56 7.89 3.73
CA ILE A 36 -8.75 9.04 2.83
C ILE A 36 -9.94 9.90 3.28
N GLN A 37 -11.04 9.26 3.68
CA GLN A 37 -12.22 9.96 4.19
C GLN A 37 -11.94 10.65 5.53
N ALA A 38 -11.36 9.93 6.49
CA ALA A 38 -11.13 10.43 7.85
C ALA A 38 -10.15 11.62 7.86
N ASP A 39 -9.10 11.56 7.04
CA ASP A 39 -8.10 12.62 6.91
C ASP A 39 -8.59 13.79 6.04
N GLY A 40 -9.76 13.65 5.39
CA GLY A 40 -10.31 14.67 4.52
C GLY A 40 -9.44 14.94 3.28
N LEU A 41 -8.66 13.94 2.83
CA LEU A 41 -7.75 14.10 1.69
C LEU A 41 -8.56 14.32 0.41
N GLN A 42 -8.29 15.42 -0.27
CA GLN A 42 -8.97 15.75 -1.52
C GLN A 42 -8.52 14.81 -2.64
N SER A 43 -9.51 14.28 -3.37
CA SER A 43 -9.27 13.55 -4.62
C SER A 43 -8.89 14.52 -5.74
N ASN A 44 -8.05 14.07 -6.67
CA ASN A 44 -7.65 14.88 -7.83
C ASN A 44 -8.83 15.36 -8.70
N TYR A 45 -9.95 14.63 -8.68
CA TYR A 45 -11.17 14.99 -9.42
C TYR A 45 -12.17 15.79 -8.59
N GLU A 46 -11.80 16.19 -7.37
CA GLU A 46 -12.67 16.92 -6.43
C GLU A 46 -14.04 16.24 -6.22
N SER A 47 -14.04 14.91 -6.22
CA SER A 47 -15.25 14.08 -6.11
C SER A 47 -15.70 13.91 -4.66
N ASN A 48 -14.80 14.08 -3.68
CA ASN A 48 -15.10 14.03 -2.25
C ASN A 48 -15.10 15.42 -1.57
N TRP A 49 -14.17 16.30 -1.92
CA TRP A 49 -14.02 17.63 -1.33
C TRP A 49 -13.83 18.65 -2.45
N ILE A 50 -14.44 19.82 -2.31
CA ILE A 50 -14.31 20.95 -3.26
C ILE A 50 -13.88 22.21 -2.52
N TYR A 51 -13.12 23.05 -3.21
CA TYR A 51 -12.81 24.40 -2.74
C TYR A 51 -13.96 25.36 -3.06
N ARG A 52 -14.40 26.10 -2.05
CA ARG A 52 -15.31 27.23 -2.20
C ARG A 52 -14.57 28.50 -1.83
N VAL A 53 -14.38 29.35 -2.83
CA VAL A 53 -13.81 30.68 -2.68
C VAL A 53 -14.95 31.67 -2.47
N ASN A 54 -15.00 32.31 -1.32
CA ASN A 54 -15.93 33.39 -1.03
C ASN A 54 -15.16 34.70 -1.04
N GLN A 55 -15.60 35.65 -1.85
CA GLN A 55 -15.08 37.02 -1.83
C GLN A 55 -16.10 37.92 -1.15
N THR A 56 -15.67 38.63 -0.12
CA THR A 56 -16.49 39.60 0.59
C THR A 56 -15.80 40.95 0.56
N GLY A 57 -16.54 42.00 0.18
CA GLY A 57 -16.06 43.38 0.03
C GLY A 57 -16.17 43.91 -1.39
N THR A 58 -15.93 45.21 -1.58
CA THR A 58 -15.92 45.90 -2.89
C THR A 58 -14.72 46.85 -2.97
N GLY A 59 -14.01 46.87 -4.09
CA GLY A 59 -12.89 47.79 -4.31
C GLY A 59 -11.54 47.25 -3.79
N PHE A 60 -10.78 48.07 -3.05
CA PHE A 60 -9.44 47.69 -2.54
C PHE A 60 -9.47 46.79 -1.30
N ASP A 61 -10.64 46.53 -0.71
CA ASP A 61 -10.82 45.75 0.52
C ASP A 61 -11.55 44.42 0.21
N VAL A 62 -11.00 43.63 -0.73
CA VAL A 62 -11.53 42.30 -1.06
C VAL A 62 -10.86 41.27 -0.14
N ARG A 63 -11.63 40.75 0.81
CA ARG A 63 -11.20 39.57 1.58
C ARG A 63 -11.59 38.32 0.82
N THR A 64 -10.59 37.50 0.52
CA THR A 64 -10.80 36.17 -0.09
C THR A 64 -10.69 35.12 1.01
N ASP A 65 -11.78 34.37 1.20
CA ASP A 65 -11.83 33.20 2.08
C ASP A 65 -11.90 31.93 1.22
N VAL A 66 -11.08 30.94 1.54
CA VAL A 66 -11.06 29.65 0.87
C VAL A 66 -11.45 28.59 1.87
N SER A 67 -12.61 27.97 1.63
CA SER A 67 -13.13 26.90 2.47
C SER A 67 -13.15 25.58 1.69
N ILE A 68 -12.86 24.47 2.39
CA ILE A 68 -13.01 23.12 1.84
C ILE A 68 -14.34 22.58 2.34
N ILE A 69 -15.21 22.17 1.43
CA ILE A 69 -16.52 21.61 1.77
C ILE A 69 -16.68 20.21 1.19
N PRO A 70 -17.34 19.28 1.90
CA PRO A 70 -17.56 17.94 1.38
C PRO A 70 -18.59 17.98 0.25
N ARG A 71 -18.34 17.18 -0.78
CA ARG A 71 -19.33 16.86 -1.82
C ARG A 71 -20.49 16.09 -1.22
N GLN A 72 -21.64 16.24 -1.87
CA GLN A 72 -22.86 15.52 -1.55
C GLN A 72 -23.39 14.82 -2.80
N PHE A 73 -23.84 13.59 -2.63
CA PHE A 73 -24.46 12.77 -3.65
C PHE A 73 -25.85 12.39 -3.14
N GLY A 74 -26.87 13.11 -3.61
CA GLY A 74 -28.21 13.05 -3.01
C GLY A 74 -28.17 13.43 -1.52
N ASN A 75 -28.70 12.56 -0.66
CA ASN A 75 -28.71 12.75 0.80
C ASN A 75 -27.42 12.25 1.49
N CYS A 76 -26.41 11.81 0.73
CA CYS A 76 -25.18 11.25 1.28
C CYS A 76 -24.03 12.27 1.23
N ASN A 77 -23.32 12.43 2.35
CA ASN A 77 -22.26 13.42 2.52
C ASN A 77 -20.88 12.75 2.62
N CYS A 78 -19.92 13.21 1.80
CA CYS A 78 -18.58 12.63 1.74
C CYS A 78 -17.75 12.78 3.00
N ARG A 79 -18.12 13.70 3.90
CA ARG A 79 -17.51 13.81 5.22
C ARG A 79 -17.87 12.62 6.12
N THR A 80 -19.12 12.17 6.05
CA THR A 80 -19.63 11.13 6.96
C THR A 80 -19.53 9.73 6.37
N SER A 81 -19.50 9.59 5.04
CA SER A 81 -19.37 8.30 4.37
C SER A 81 -18.59 8.39 3.06
N SER A 82 -17.60 7.51 2.90
CA SER A 82 -16.89 7.27 1.63
C SER A 82 -17.72 6.48 0.61
N ASN A 83 -18.81 5.85 1.06
CA ASN A 83 -19.68 5.01 0.23
C ASN A 83 -20.75 5.80 -0.53
N CYS A 84 -20.78 7.14 -0.44
CA CYS A 84 -21.76 7.90 -1.19
C CYS A 84 -21.51 7.77 -2.69
N ARG A 85 -22.59 7.49 -3.42
CA ARG A 85 -22.58 7.32 -4.88
C ARG A 85 -23.89 7.80 -5.51
N GLN A 86 -23.83 8.11 -6.78
CA GLN A 86 -24.96 8.34 -7.67
C GLN A 86 -24.63 7.81 -9.07
N LEU A 87 -25.65 7.57 -9.90
CA LEU A 87 -25.42 7.20 -11.29
C LEU A 87 -24.62 8.27 -12.02
N SER A 88 -23.63 7.83 -12.78
CA SER A 88 -22.82 8.70 -13.61
C SER A 88 -23.68 9.30 -14.71
N SER A 89 -23.50 10.60 -14.94
CA SER A 89 -24.22 11.31 -15.98
C SER A 89 -23.33 12.33 -16.65
N MET A 90 -23.51 12.45 -17.97
CA MET A 90 -22.97 13.55 -18.76
C MET A 90 -23.89 14.74 -18.59
N ARG A 91 -23.30 15.89 -18.26
CA ARG A 91 -24.02 17.14 -18.01
C ARG A 91 -23.56 18.22 -18.96
N SER A 92 -24.50 19.05 -19.40
CA SER A 92 -24.20 20.28 -20.13
C SER A 92 -23.43 21.26 -19.24
N LYS A 93 -22.82 22.28 -19.85
CA LYS A 93 -22.22 23.42 -19.13
C LYS A 93 -23.21 24.09 -18.16
N ASN A 94 -24.50 24.04 -18.47
CA ASN A 94 -25.58 24.58 -17.64
C ASN A 94 -26.05 23.62 -16.53
N GLY A 95 -25.42 22.45 -16.39
CA GLY A 95 -25.75 21.45 -15.36
C GLY A 95 -26.92 20.52 -15.70
N THR A 96 -27.57 20.68 -16.85
CA THR A 96 -28.63 19.77 -17.30
C THR A 96 -28.06 18.38 -17.60
N VAL A 97 -28.75 17.33 -17.15
CA VAL A 97 -28.38 15.94 -17.44
C VAL A 97 -28.71 15.64 -18.91
N LEU A 98 -27.69 15.27 -19.68
CA LEU A 98 -27.80 14.91 -21.10
C LEU A 98 -27.99 13.41 -21.27
N PHE A 99 -27.18 12.62 -20.57
CA PHE A 99 -27.18 11.17 -20.67
C PHE A 99 -26.75 10.56 -19.33
N ILE A 100 -27.41 9.48 -18.92
CA ILE A 100 -27.03 8.68 -17.75
C ILE A 100 -26.34 7.44 -18.27
N ILE A 101 -25.12 7.16 -17.78
CA ILE A 101 -24.37 5.98 -18.18
C ILE A 101 -24.91 4.79 -17.38
N PRO A 102 -25.56 3.81 -18.02
CA PRO A 102 -26.12 2.64 -17.33
C PRO A 102 -25.02 1.89 -16.59
N GLY A 103 -25.32 1.44 -15.37
CA GLY A 103 -24.41 0.64 -14.57
C GLY A 103 -23.22 1.37 -13.96
N PHE A 104 -22.89 2.58 -14.41
CA PHE A 104 -21.69 3.30 -13.97
C PHE A 104 -22.01 4.31 -12.88
N TYR A 105 -21.27 4.28 -11.77
CA TYR A 105 -21.45 5.19 -10.64
C TYR A 105 -20.29 6.18 -10.51
N VAL A 106 -20.64 7.36 -10.01
CA VAL A 106 -19.69 8.34 -9.46
C VAL A 106 -19.99 8.54 -7.99
N GLY A 107 -18.98 8.85 -7.18
CA GLY A 107 -19.14 8.96 -5.74
C GLY A 107 -18.01 9.74 -5.10
N CYS A 108 -17.96 9.75 -3.77
CA CYS A 108 -16.91 10.47 -3.03
C CYS A 108 -15.53 10.04 -3.49
N LEU A 109 -15.31 8.73 -3.59
CA LEU A 109 -14.06 8.14 -4.06
C LEU A 109 -14.34 7.37 -5.34
N SER A 110 -13.68 7.74 -6.44
CA SER A 110 -13.87 7.13 -7.75
C SER A 110 -13.65 5.61 -7.72
N GLY A 111 -12.65 5.14 -6.96
CA GLY A 111 -12.40 3.70 -6.82
C GLY A 111 -13.55 2.95 -6.15
N GLN A 112 -14.14 3.51 -5.09
CA GLN A 112 -15.26 2.90 -4.39
C GLN A 112 -16.52 2.90 -5.25
N ALA A 113 -16.78 4.00 -5.97
CA ALA A 113 -17.88 4.08 -6.92
C ALA A 113 -17.72 3.10 -8.09
N LEU A 114 -16.49 2.95 -8.60
CA LEU A 114 -16.16 1.98 -9.66
C LEU A 114 -16.41 0.55 -9.20
N ILE A 115 -15.96 0.16 -8.00
CA ILE A 115 -16.20 -1.18 -7.45
C ILE A 115 -17.70 -1.49 -7.37
N GLN A 116 -18.52 -0.47 -7.09
CA GLN A 116 -19.98 -0.61 -7.01
C GLN A 116 -20.68 -0.49 -8.37
N SER A 117 -19.94 -0.27 -9.46
CA SER A 117 -20.44 -0.17 -10.82
C SER A 117 -20.50 -1.53 -11.52
N THR A 118 -21.26 -1.57 -12.61
CA THR A 118 -21.32 -2.68 -13.57
C THR A 118 -20.70 -2.21 -14.90
N MET A 119 -20.46 -3.14 -15.81
CA MET A 119 -19.81 -2.87 -17.10
C MET A 119 -20.82 -2.87 -18.27
N GLU A 120 -22.12 -2.79 -17.98
CA GLU A 120 -23.23 -2.91 -18.94
C GLU A 120 -23.08 -2.04 -20.18
N CYS A 121 -22.71 -0.76 -20.01
CA CYS A 121 -22.55 0.18 -21.12
C CYS A 121 -21.49 -0.27 -22.14
N PHE A 122 -20.45 -0.99 -21.70
CA PHE A 122 -19.37 -1.44 -22.59
C PHE A 122 -19.79 -2.58 -23.52
N TYR A 123 -20.93 -3.22 -23.29
CA TYR A 123 -21.49 -4.24 -24.18
C TYR A 123 -22.54 -3.67 -25.15
N ASN A 124 -22.83 -2.37 -25.09
CA ASN A 124 -23.89 -1.74 -25.87
C ASN A 124 -23.33 -0.63 -26.76
N GLN A 125 -23.37 -0.83 -28.09
CA GLN A 125 -22.86 0.15 -29.05
C GLN A 125 -23.54 1.51 -28.90
N SER A 126 -24.86 1.54 -28.77
CA SER A 126 -25.60 2.80 -28.60
C SER A 126 -25.14 3.57 -27.35
N CYS A 127 -24.80 2.86 -26.26
CA CYS A 127 -24.26 3.50 -25.05
C CYS A 127 -22.87 4.11 -25.30
N ILE A 128 -21.99 3.36 -25.98
CA ILE A 128 -20.66 3.82 -26.37
C ILE A 128 -20.77 5.06 -27.28
N ASP A 129 -21.66 5.03 -28.27
CA ASP A 129 -21.88 6.14 -29.21
C ASP A 129 -22.35 7.42 -28.48
N GLN A 130 -23.23 7.29 -27.48
CA GLN A 130 -23.64 8.41 -26.63
C GLN A 130 -22.45 8.99 -25.88
N ILE A 131 -21.61 8.14 -25.29
CA ILE A 131 -20.40 8.58 -24.58
C ILE A 131 -19.46 9.31 -25.54
N GLN A 132 -19.21 8.74 -26.72
CA GLN A 132 -18.34 9.33 -27.73
C GLN A 132 -18.84 10.70 -28.17
N SER A 133 -20.15 10.84 -28.43
CA SER A 133 -20.73 12.12 -28.87
C SER A 133 -20.46 13.29 -27.92
N HIS A 134 -20.22 13.00 -26.63
CA HIS A 134 -20.04 14.00 -25.58
C HIS A 134 -18.58 14.19 -25.12
N ILE A 135 -17.70 13.23 -25.34
CA ILE A 135 -16.27 13.33 -25.00
C ILE A 135 -15.46 13.95 -26.16
N TYR A 136 -15.97 13.85 -27.40
CA TYR A 136 -15.21 14.18 -28.60
C TYR A 136 -15.20 15.69 -28.91
N TYR A 137 -14.13 16.39 -28.49
CA TYR A 137 -13.87 17.81 -28.80
C TYR A 137 -12.82 18.01 -29.91
N GLN A 138 -12.12 16.95 -30.35
CA GLN A 138 -11.13 16.97 -31.44
C GLN A 138 -11.63 16.08 -32.58
N GLN A 139 -11.04 16.07 -33.78
CA GLN A 139 -11.69 15.58 -35.03
C GLN A 139 -11.22 14.17 -35.50
N VAL A 140 -10.78 13.29 -34.61
CA VAL A 140 -10.27 11.92 -34.87
C VAL A 140 -11.23 10.81 -34.36
N PRO A 141 -12.17 10.31 -35.17
CA PRO A 141 -13.16 9.34 -34.71
C PRO A 141 -12.49 8.14 -33.99
N LEU A 142 -12.83 7.96 -32.72
CA LEU A 142 -12.41 6.80 -31.95
C LEU A 142 -13.29 5.62 -32.40
N ASN A 143 -12.72 4.68 -33.14
CA ASN A 143 -13.43 3.46 -33.49
C ASN A 143 -13.41 2.52 -32.28
N VAL A 144 -14.43 2.63 -31.42
CA VAL A 144 -14.59 1.78 -30.23
C VAL A 144 -15.71 0.80 -30.52
N THR A 145 -15.35 -0.47 -30.53
CA THR A 145 -16.30 -1.58 -30.65
C THR A 145 -16.77 -2.02 -29.26
N PRO A 146 -18.00 -2.53 -29.14
CA PRO A 146 -18.51 -3.01 -27.88
C PRO A 146 -17.84 -4.34 -27.52
N LEU A 147 -17.84 -4.66 -26.23
CA LEU A 147 -17.43 -5.97 -25.74
C LEU A 147 -18.42 -7.05 -26.21
N ILE A 148 -17.91 -8.25 -26.46
CA ILE A 148 -18.70 -9.39 -26.91
C ILE A 148 -19.29 -10.09 -25.69
N ILE A 149 -20.60 -10.32 -25.70
CA ILE A 149 -21.27 -11.14 -24.69
C ILE A 149 -20.97 -12.61 -25.02
N LEU A 150 -20.25 -13.28 -24.12
CA LEU A 150 -20.01 -14.71 -24.19
C LEU A 150 -21.03 -15.40 -23.27
N GLU A 151 -21.89 -16.27 -23.81
CA GLU A 151 -22.86 -17.02 -23.00
C GLU A 151 -22.18 -17.94 -21.96
N SER A 152 -20.93 -18.35 -22.22
CA SER A 152 -20.11 -19.13 -21.29
C SER A 152 -19.43 -18.28 -20.21
N SER A 153 -19.53 -16.94 -20.28
CA SER A 153 -18.97 -16.04 -19.27
C SER A 153 -19.67 -16.30 -17.93
N ARG A 154 -18.86 -16.34 -16.87
CA ARG A 154 -19.38 -16.36 -15.50
C ARG A 154 -20.01 -15.02 -15.11
N TYR A 155 -19.58 -13.93 -15.75
CA TYR A 155 -19.99 -12.58 -15.41
C TYR A 155 -20.85 -11.98 -16.53
N PRO A 156 -22.18 -11.97 -16.40
CA PRO A 156 -23.03 -11.20 -17.29
C PRO A 156 -22.75 -9.68 -17.16
N PRO A 157 -23.16 -8.87 -18.15
CA PRO A 157 -22.87 -7.42 -18.16
C PRO A 157 -23.31 -6.67 -16.90
N GLU A 158 -24.41 -7.10 -16.29
CA GLU A 158 -25.03 -6.52 -15.08
C GLU A 158 -24.32 -6.90 -13.78
N THR A 159 -23.30 -7.77 -13.83
CA THR A 159 -22.53 -8.13 -12.64
C THR A 159 -21.74 -6.93 -12.13
N ALA A 160 -21.84 -6.67 -10.83
CA ALA A 160 -21.07 -5.63 -10.18
C ALA A 160 -19.58 -5.97 -10.17
N ILE A 161 -18.74 -4.96 -10.37
CA ILE A 161 -17.28 -5.08 -10.32
C ILE A 161 -16.82 -5.63 -8.97
N GLU A 162 -17.53 -5.33 -7.87
CA GLU A 162 -17.27 -5.90 -6.55
C GLU A 162 -17.37 -7.44 -6.55
N GLU A 163 -18.36 -7.99 -7.24
CA GLU A 163 -18.55 -9.44 -7.33
C GLU A 163 -17.47 -10.09 -8.21
N MET A 164 -17.09 -9.44 -9.31
CA MET A 164 -15.96 -9.88 -10.12
C MET A 164 -14.66 -9.85 -9.30
N LEU A 165 -14.42 -8.79 -8.53
CA LEU A 165 -13.24 -8.62 -7.68
C LEU A 165 -13.19 -9.66 -6.55
N LYS A 166 -14.33 -10.03 -5.96
CA LYS A 166 -14.43 -11.14 -4.98
C LYS A 166 -13.97 -12.48 -5.56
N ASN A 167 -13.94 -12.60 -6.89
CA ASN A 167 -13.48 -13.78 -7.61
C ASN A 167 -12.23 -13.49 -8.48
N LEU A 168 -11.53 -12.38 -8.22
CA LEU A 168 -10.33 -11.94 -8.95
C LEU A 168 -10.53 -11.81 -10.47
N PHE A 169 -11.76 -11.57 -10.93
CA PHE A 169 -12.15 -11.56 -12.34
C PHE A 169 -11.85 -12.88 -13.06
N VAL A 170 -11.73 -14.00 -12.32
CA VAL A 170 -11.46 -15.31 -12.90
C VAL A 170 -12.76 -15.92 -13.40
N GLU A 171 -12.82 -16.21 -14.70
CA GLU A 171 -13.94 -16.89 -15.36
C GLU A 171 -14.05 -18.34 -14.88
N GLN A 172 -12.95 -19.09 -14.99
CA GLN A 172 -12.86 -20.50 -14.64
C GLN A 172 -11.47 -20.82 -14.08
N TRP A 173 -11.43 -21.67 -13.06
CA TRP A 173 -10.18 -22.22 -12.54
C TRP A 173 -9.89 -23.53 -13.27
N ASP A 174 -8.81 -23.56 -14.05
CA ASP A 174 -8.31 -24.82 -14.58
C ASP A 174 -7.62 -25.59 -13.45
N SER A 175 -8.06 -26.83 -13.25
CA SER A 175 -7.51 -27.75 -12.25
C SER A 175 -6.37 -28.61 -12.81
N GLN A 176 -6.13 -28.54 -14.13
CA GLN A 176 -5.05 -29.27 -14.78
C GLN A 176 -3.72 -28.55 -14.56
N THR A 177 -2.86 -29.17 -13.74
CA THR A 177 -1.52 -28.66 -13.45
C THR A 177 -0.52 -29.21 -14.46
N TYR A 178 -0.16 -28.40 -15.46
CA TYR A 178 0.87 -28.75 -16.45
C TYR A 178 2.28 -28.49 -15.92
N PHE A 179 2.68 -29.23 -14.89
CA PHE A 179 3.94 -29.01 -14.17
C PHE A 179 5.18 -29.15 -15.07
N GLU A 180 5.18 -30.10 -16.00
CA GLU A 180 6.28 -30.28 -16.95
C GLU A 180 6.46 -29.06 -17.86
N GLN A 181 5.37 -28.50 -18.38
CA GLN A 181 5.43 -27.34 -19.27
C GLN A 181 5.95 -26.10 -18.52
N TYR A 182 5.45 -25.88 -17.31
CA TYR A 182 5.95 -24.82 -16.43
C TYR A 182 7.44 -25.00 -16.13
N TYR A 183 7.88 -26.21 -15.80
CA TYR A 183 9.29 -26.47 -15.51
C TYR A 183 10.17 -26.33 -16.75
N HIS A 184 9.69 -26.73 -17.93
CA HIS A 184 10.40 -26.50 -19.19
C HIS A 184 10.57 -25.02 -19.50
N GLN A 185 9.58 -24.18 -19.19
CA GLN A 185 9.67 -22.72 -19.39
C GLN A 185 10.52 -22.04 -18.32
N CYS A 186 10.40 -22.46 -17.07
CA CYS A 186 11.06 -21.84 -15.93
C CYS A 186 12.34 -22.57 -15.51
N GLN A 187 12.84 -23.50 -16.33
CA GLN A 187 14.07 -24.24 -16.10
C GLN A 187 15.21 -23.23 -15.91
N PRO A 188 15.85 -23.19 -14.74
CA PRO A 188 17.00 -22.33 -14.56
C PRO A 188 18.14 -22.82 -15.45
N THR A 189 18.82 -21.90 -16.15
CA THR A 189 20.00 -22.20 -16.98
C THR A 189 21.18 -22.72 -16.15
N TYR A 190 21.22 -22.39 -14.86
CA TYR A 190 22.19 -22.88 -13.91
C TYR A 190 21.53 -23.04 -12.54
N CYS A 191 21.83 -24.14 -11.84
CA CYS A 191 21.37 -24.34 -10.49
C CYS A 191 22.30 -23.58 -9.53
N GLN A 192 21.74 -22.66 -8.74
CA GLN A 192 22.43 -22.11 -7.58
C GLN A 192 22.02 -22.87 -6.33
N TYR A 193 23.00 -23.41 -5.62
CA TYR A 193 22.80 -24.06 -4.34
C TYR A 193 23.05 -23.03 -3.24
N GLN A 194 22.03 -22.76 -2.43
CA GLN A 194 22.19 -21.99 -1.21
C GLN A 194 22.34 -22.97 -0.04
N TYR A 195 23.52 -22.99 0.57
CA TYR A 195 23.75 -23.72 1.81
C TYR A 195 23.17 -22.92 2.98
N ILE A 196 21.91 -23.16 3.30
CA ILE A 196 21.28 -22.60 4.49
C ILE A 196 21.78 -23.42 5.70
N GLN A 197 22.86 -22.97 6.34
CA GLN A 197 23.24 -23.50 7.65
C GLN A 197 22.16 -23.11 8.66
N ARG A 198 21.37 -24.09 9.10
CA ARG A 198 20.45 -23.90 10.23
C ARG A 198 21.30 -23.80 11.50
N TYR A 199 21.50 -22.58 11.99
CA TYR A 199 22.09 -22.39 13.32
C TYR A 199 21.17 -23.05 14.36
N SER A 200 21.68 -24.07 15.04
CA SER A 200 20.94 -24.70 16.13
C SER A 200 20.80 -23.70 17.29
N VAL A 201 19.78 -23.89 18.14
CA VAL A 201 19.56 -23.08 19.36
C VAL A 201 20.85 -22.96 20.18
N SER A 202 21.69 -24.01 20.18
CA SER A 202 23.01 -24.03 20.83
C SER A 202 23.96 -22.92 20.36
N SER A 203 23.94 -22.55 19.07
CA SER A 203 24.78 -21.48 18.53
C SER A 203 24.35 -20.09 19.02
N ILE A 204 23.04 -19.87 19.16
CA ILE A 204 22.48 -18.61 19.68
C ILE A 204 22.81 -18.48 21.17
N THR A 205 22.68 -19.57 21.94
CA THR A 205 22.99 -19.57 23.37
C THR A 205 24.48 -19.32 23.66
N LYS A 206 25.39 -19.79 22.78
CA LYS A 206 26.83 -19.51 22.92
C LYS A 206 27.15 -18.02 22.73
N LEU A 207 26.51 -17.37 21.74
CA LEU A 207 26.68 -15.94 21.49
C LEU A 207 26.15 -15.09 22.64
N THR A 208 24.95 -15.40 23.16
CA THR A 208 24.38 -14.67 24.30
C THR A 208 25.19 -14.89 25.58
N GLY A 209 25.67 -16.11 25.82
CA GLY A 209 26.57 -16.42 26.94
C GLY A 209 27.90 -15.68 26.86
N LEU A 210 28.48 -15.54 25.66
CA LEU A 210 29.73 -14.80 25.46
C LEU A 210 29.58 -13.31 25.74
N VAL A 211 28.51 -12.68 25.23
CA VAL A 211 28.24 -11.25 25.47
C VAL A 211 27.95 -10.99 26.94
N GLY A 212 27.17 -11.86 27.60
CA GLY A 212 26.89 -11.77 29.03
C GLY A 212 28.14 -11.95 29.89
N GLY A 213 28.94 -12.97 29.60
CA GLY A 213 30.18 -13.27 30.33
C GLY A 213 31.24 -12.18 30.17
N LEU A 214 31.38 -11.62 28.97
CA LEU A 214 32.34 -10.55 28.70
C LEU A 214 31.98 -9.26 29.45
N ASN A 215 30.70 -8.88 29.48
CA ASN A 215 30.23 -7.73 30.25
C ASN A 215 30.44 -7.89 31.76
N LEU A 216 30.24 -9.10 32.28
CA LEU A 216 30.49 -9.41 33.69
C LEU A 216 31.99 -9.34 34.02
N ALA A 217 32.84 -9.91 33.15
CA ALA A 217 34.29 -9.87 33.30
C ALA A 217 34.81 -8.42 33.31
N PHE A 218 34.37 -7.58 32.38
CA PHE A 218 34.75 -6.17 32.37
C PHE A 218 34.31 -5.42 33.64
N ARG A 219 33.11 -5.67 34.17
CA ARG A 219 32.67 -5.04 35.42
C ARG A 219 33.55 -5.40 36.62
N LEU A 220 34.10 -6.62 36.64
CA LEU A 220 34.96 -7.07 37.74
C LEU A 220 36.42 -6.62 37.57
N THR A 221 36.96 -6.65 36.35
CA THR A 221 38.37 -6.31 36.08
C THR A 221 38.63 -4.80 36.09
N THR A 222 37.67 -3.99 35.65
CA THR A 222 37.80 -2.52 35.58
C THR A 222 38.15 -1.87 36.93
N PRO A 223 37.45 -2.12 38.06
CA PRO A 223 37.80 -1.51 39.34
C PRO A 223 39.17 -1.96 39.87
N ILE A 224 39.57 -3.21 39.59
CA ILE A 224 40.89 -3.75 39.96
C ILE A 224 41.98 -3.01 39.20
N LEU A 225 41.83 -2.88 37.87
CA LEU A 225 42.79 -2.15 37.03
C LEU A 225 42.90 -0.67 37.43
N ILE A 226 41.78 0.00 37.73
CA ILE A 226 41.78 1.41 38.17
C ILE A 226 42.47 1.55 39.53
N THR A 227 42.17 0.67 40.50
CA THR A 227 42.79 0.74 41.83
C THR A 227 44.28 0.45 41.78
N SER A 228 44.72 -0.55 41.01
CA SER A 228 46.15 -0.83 40.78
C SER A 228 46.84 0.36 40.11
N PHE A 229 46.25 0.94 39.07
CA PHE A 229 46.81 2.12 38.39
C PHE A 229 46.95 3.33 39.32
N LEU A 230 45.91 3.62 40.12
CA LEU A 230 45.94 4.70 41.10
C LEU A 230 46.98 4.45 42.20
N HIS A 231 47.16 3.20 42.63
CA HIS A 231 48.16 2.82 43.62
C HIS A 231 49.59 3.01 43.08
N ILE A 232 49.86 2.58 41.84
CA ILE A 232 51.15 2.77 41.16
C ILE A 232 51.46 4.26 40.99
N LYS A 233 50.48 5.05 40.52
CA LYS A 233 50.65 6.51 40.35
C LYS A 233 50.96 7.19 41.70
N ARG A 234 50.26 6.85 42.78
CA ARG A 234 50.55 7.40 44.12
C ARG A 234 51.95 7.05 44.61
N LYS A 235 52.43 5.83 44.33
CA LYS A 235 53.79 5.41 44.69
C LYS A 235 54.86 6.19 43.92
N LEU A 236 54.64 6.44 42.63
CA LEU A 236 55.55 7.22 41.77
C LEU A 236 55.59 8.72 42.11
N PHE A 237 54.48 9.31 42.55
CA PHE A 237 54.44 10.73 42.94
C PHE A 237 54.98 11.01 44.35
N LYS A 238 54.93 10.04 45.29
CA LYS A 238 55.57 10.19 46.61
C LYS A 238 57.10 10.29 46.54
N THR A 239 57.73 9.76 45.50
CA THR A 239 59.20 9.76 45.34
C THR A 239 59.76 11.08 44.79
N LYS A 240 58.91 12.03 44.36
CA LYS A 240 59.35 13.32 43.77
C LYS A 240 59.43 14.50 44.75
N ASN A 241 58.95 14.38 46.00
CA ASN A 241 59.06 15.43 47.02
C ASN A 241 60.28 15.22 47.92
N ILE A 242 61.47 15.13 47.33
CA ILE A 242 62.73 15.29 48.08
C ILE A 242 63.11 16.77 47.97
N VAL A 243 62.99 17.50 49.08
CA VAL A 243 63.45 18.88 49.24
C VAL A 243 64.98 18.86 49.15
N ILE A 244 65.53 19.55 48.16
CA ILE A 244 66.98 19.77 48.02
C ILE A 244 67.30 21.14 48.64
N PRO A 245 68.21 21.25 49.62
CA PRO A 245 68.63 22.53 50.18
C PRO A 245 69.53 23.29 49.19
N MET A 246 69.36 24.61 49.11
CA MET A 246 70.24 25.50 48.36
C MET A 246 71.50 25.80 49.19
N GLU A 247 72.67 25.54 48.61
CA GLU A 247 73.94 26.13 49.07
C GLU A 247 74.85 26.38 47.84
N ASP A 248 74.78 27.61 47.35
CA ASP A 248 75.87 28.58 47.20
C ASP A 248 77.23 28.22 46.55
N ILE A 249 77.56 29.04 45.52
CA ILE A 249 78.85 29.71 45.21
C ILE A 249 79.50 29.41 43.82
N VAL A 250 79.52 30.50 43.04
CA VAL A 250 80.30 30.91 41.84
C VAL A 250 81.67 31.47 42.30
N PRO A 251 82.75 31.62 41.49
CA PRO A 251 82.94 31.38 40.05
C PRO A 251 83.96 30.27 39.68
#